data_AF-A0A2I2MBR7-F1
#
_entry.id   AF-A0A2I2MBR7-F1
#
_cell.length_a   1.000
_cell.length_b   1.000
_cell.length_c   1.000
_cell.angle_alpha   90.00
_cell.angle_beta   90.00
_cell.angle_gamma   90.00
#
_symmetry.space_group_name_H-M   'P 1'
#
loop_
_entity.id
_entity.type
_entity.pdbx_description
1 polymer ?
#
loop_
_entity_poly.entity_id
_entity_poly.type
_entity_poly.pdbx_seq_one_letter_code
_entity_poly.pdbx_strand_id
1 'polypeptide(L)'
;MEKKKKKKDWFKLKKYPHIDFPLKEKDRLLWVEEYVTNPAEIKKHSFLPFIHKTSKKRKFRKEYSEDTGKVIKDAKTNKALRKADVKNRELYYASHLDSLIYGYYSEILSEKYEDKIKEYDLDEVILAYRSIPINPEDKEGSNKCNIDFANDTFNYIRKYPEEEFCVIALDIKSFFDELNHKILRNIWMQLLSTKENKLTKLPLDHFNVYKHITRFTYVDIVDIFNEFQSKIFIQKRDSKGRLLPRKRAKVSQIKYLKNQNAVAFCTKKEFYKKKNKLVRNTKFIKPNKSIKEDKKKGLPKQYGIPQGSPISSLLANAYLLNFDKTINNFIKKEGIYRRYSDDMVIVCPLAKKDEILNLAMSEIKKVKLKIQESKTQIFHFKNKQGILNCGQEFKKEINPNKNFIYLGFEFDGETTLVRSASISSFYRKMKKTVWRSKHYAKKGKNKGQIFKGRILKKFSYKGADRKRKWLWDESIQGFKKSDSYDWGNFLSYSNKASKVMTKNKIKKQTKKSWNKLIKEIKLKK
;
A
#
# COMPACT_ATOMS: atom_id res chain seq x y z
N MET A 1 11.72 -32.54 -15.13
CA MET A 1 10.47 -31.77 -14.90
C MET A 1 10.82 -30.35 -14.49
N GLU A 2 10.80 -29.41 -15.43
CA GLU A 2 10.96 -27.98 -15.16
C GLU A 2 9.84 -27.49 -14.22
N LYS A 3 10.23 -27.01 -13.03
CA LYS A 3 9.28 -26.53 -12.03
C LYS A 3 8.81 -25.12 -12.39
N LYS A 4 7.80 -25.02 -13.26
CA LYS A 4 7.09 -23.76 -13.55
C LYS A 4 6.80 -22.98 -12.26
N LYS A 5 7.26 -21.73 -12.20
CA LYS A 5 6.95 -20.80 -11.10
C LYS A 5 5.44 -20.71 -10.91
N LYS A 6 4.97 -21.04 -9.70
CA LYS A 6 3.54 -21.07 -9.37
C LYS A 6 2.94 -19.67 -9.58
N LYS A 7 1.93 -19.56 -10.45
CA LYS A 7 1.18 -18.31 -10.68
C LYS A 7 0.60 -17.81 -9.35
N LYS A 8 0.45 -16.48 -9.25
CA LYS A 8 -0.11 -15.83 -8.06
C LYS A 8 -1.57 -16.24 -7.93
N ASP A 9 -1.87 -16.98 -6.88
CA ASP A 9 -3.17 -17.56 -6.60
C ASP A 9 -4.09 -16.59 -5.81
N TRP A 10 -5.39 -16.63 -6.10
CA TRP A 10 -6.44 -15.94 -5.34
C TRP A 10 -6.60 -16.49 -3.92
N PHE A 11 -6.31 -17.78 -3.69
CA PHE A 11 -6.51 -18.45 -2.42
C PHE A 11 -5.49 -18.01 -1.35
N LYS A 12 -5.79 -16.93 -0.62
CA LYS A 12 -4.91 -16.32 0.40
C LYS A 12 -5.56 -16.23 1.77
N LEU A 13 -5.26 -17.21 2.61
CA LEU A 13 -5.75 -17.30 3.99
C LEU A 13 -5.38 -16.09 4.85
N LYS A 14 -6.39 -15.53 5.52
CA LYS A 14 -6.22 -14.47 6.53
C LYS A 14 -6.17 -15.10 7.93
N LYS A 15 -5.53 -14.40 8.87
CA LYS A 15 -5.28 -14.88 10.23
C LYS A 15 -5.61 -13.84 11.31
N TYR A 16 -6.27 -12.75 10.93
CA TYR A 16 -6.69 -11.74 11.88
C TYR A 16 -8.03 -12.14 12.51
N PRO A 17 -8.31 -11.78 13.77
CA PRO A 17 -9.62 -12.02 14.36
C PRO A 17 -10.74 -11.34 13.56
N HIS A 18 -11.81 -12.07 13.29
CA HIS A 18 -13.03 -11.55 12.64
C HIS A 18 -14.31 -12.13 13.28
N ILE A 19 -15.46 -11.97 12.62
CA ILE A 19 -16.80 -12.50 12.96
C ILE A 19 -16.97 -13.95 12.44
N ASP A 20 -15.98 -14.45 11.73
CA ASP A 20 -15.83 -15.84 11.31
C ASP A 20 -14.45 -16.38 11.69
N PHE A 21 -14.26 -17.69 11.48
CA PHE A 21 -13.03 -18.37 11.81
C PHE A 21 -12.06 -18.41 10.61
N PRO A 22 -10.73 -18.38 10.87
CA PRO A 22 -9.74 -18.60 9.84
C PRO A 22 -9.91 -19.96 9.16
N LEU A 23 -9.92 -19.93 7.82
CA LEU A 23 -9.90 -21.12 6.97
C LEU A 23 -8.48 -21.75 6.96
N LYS A 24 -8.43 -23.03 6.60
CA LYS A 24 -7.23 -23.85 6.47
C LYS A 24 -6.98 -24.19 4.99
N GLU A 25 -5.76 -24.62 4.68
CA GLU A 25 -5.38 -24.96 3.29
C GLU A 25 -6.23 -26.10 2.72
N LYS A 26 -6.54 -27.12 3.55
CA LYS A 26 -7.43 -28.22 3.17
C LYS A 26 -8.85 -27.79 2.82
N ASP A 27 -9.33 -26.67 3.37
CA ASP A 27 -10.71 -26.21 3.14
C ASP A 27 -10.90 -25.77 1.68
N ARG A 28 -9.82 -25.45 0.96
CA ARG A 28 -9.83 -25.14 -0.47
C ARG A 28 -10.54 -26.23 -1.27
N LEU A 29 -9.97 -27.43 -1.24
CA LEU A 29 -10.41 -28.56 -2.04
C LEU A 29 -11.70 -29.20 -1.50
N LEU A 30 -12.00 -28.99 -0.21
CA LEU A 30 -13.19 -29.58 0.41
C LEU A 30 -14.49 -28.89 0.02
N TRP A 31 -14.49 -27.57 -0.13
CA TRP A 31 -15.73 -26.82 -0.46
C TRP A 31 -15.48 -25.37 -0.90
N VAL A 32 -14.37 -24.73 -0.50
CA VAL A 32 -14.20 -23.28 -0.72
C VAL A 32 -14.03 -22.97 -2.20
N GLU A 33 -13.28 -23.78 -2.94
CA GLU A 33 -13.07 -23.57 -4.38
C GLU A 33 -14.38 -23.70 -5.14
N GLU A 34 -15.12 -24.79 -4.94
CA GLU A 34 -16.45 -25.01 -5.53
C GLU A 34 -17.42 -23.86 -5.20
N TYR A 35 -17.47 -23.41 -3.95
CA TYR A 35 -18.36 -22.33 -3.53
C TYR A 35 -17.97 -20.97 -4.13
N VAL A 36 -16.67 -20.63 -4.14
CA VAL A 36 -16.20 -19.30 -4.55
C VAL A 36 -16.27 -19.12 -6.07
N THR A 37 -16.06 -20.19 -6.85
CA THR A 37 -16.10 -20.14 -8.31
C THR A 37 -17.51 -20.25 -8.89
N ASN A 38 -18.50 -20.69 -8.10
CA ASN A 38 -19.88 -20.85 -8.56
C ASN A 38 -20.66 -19.50 -8.56
N PRO A 39 -21.03 -18.95 -9.75
CA PRO A 39 -21.74 -17.68 -9.82
C PRO A 39 -23.13 -17.69 -9.16
N ALA A 40 -23.81 -18.84 -9.13
CA ALA A 40 -25.15 -18.97 -8.53
C ALA A 40 -25.10 -18.79 -7.00
N GLU A 41 -24.02 -19.30 -6.36
CA GLU A 41 -23.75 -19.11 -4.94
C GLU A 41 -23.36 -17.67 -4.63
N ILE A 42 -22.46 -17.09 -5.42
CA ILE A 42 -21.99 -15.71 -5.19
C ILE A 42 -23.09 -14.68 -5.41
N LYS A 43 -24.03 -14.92 -6.33
CA LYS A 43 -25.24 -14.10 -6.49
C LYS A 43 -26.05 -14.01 -5.17
N LYS A 44 -26.12 -15.09 -4.39
CA LYS A 44 -26.90 -15.17 -3.14
C LYS A 44 -26.06 -14.89 -1.88
N HIS A 45 -24.74 -14.84 -2.03
CA HIS A 45 -23.81 -14.71 -0.90
C HIS A 45 -24.04 -13.44 -0.07
N SER A 46 -24.16 -13.61 1.25
CA SER A 46 -24.31 -12.52 2.21
C SER A 46 -22.97 -12.16 2.87
N PHE A 47 -22.33 -11.10 2.37
CA PHE A 47 -21.08 -10.59 2.93
C PHE A 47 -21.24 -10.08 4.36
N LEU A 48 -20.24 -10.35 5.19
CA LEU A 48 -20.12 -9.82 6.55
C LEU A 48 -19.61 -8.37 6.54
N PRO A 49 -19.89 -7.58 7.60
CA PRO A 49 -19.31 -6.26 7.72
C PRO A 49 -17.78 -6.34 7.85
N PHE A 50 -17.09 -5.37 7.26
CA PHE A 50 -15.66 -5.21 7.43
C PHE A 50 -15.31 -4.86 8.88
N ILE A 51 -14.12 -5.24 9.36
CA ILE A 51 -13.58 -4.70 10.61
C ILE A 51 -12.75 -3.47 10.28
N HIS A 52 -13.19 -2.33 10.81
CA HIS A 52 -12.54 -1.04 10.63
C HIS A 52 -11.45 -0.81 11.68
N LYS A 53 -10.30 -0.32 11.23
CA LYS A 53 -9.16 0.05 12.07
C LYS A 53 -8.42 1.26 11.52
N THR A 54 -8.33 2.30 12.33
CA THR A 54 -7.49 3.47 12.05
C THR A 54 -6.02 3.21 12.39
N SER A 55 -5.14 3.33 11.39
CA SER A 55 -3.68 3.27 11.57
C SER A 55 -3.06 4.66 11.55
N LYS A 56 -2.46 5.08 12.67
CA LYS A 56 -1.89 6.42 12.83
C LYS A 56 -0.38 6.44 12.55
N LYS A 57 0.07 7.29 11.61
CA LYS A 57 1.49 7.54 11.33
C LYS A 57 1.87 8.97 11.69
N ARG A 58 2.61 9.13 12.79
CA ARG A 58 3.19 10.42 13.19
C ARG A 58 4.23 10.88 12.16
N LYS A 59 4.13 12.14 11.74
CA LYS A 59 5.04 12.88 10.88
C LYS A 59 5.62 14.04 11.67
N PHE A 60 6.87 14.36 11.35
CA PHE A 60 7.56 15.51 11.90
C PHE A 60 8.41 16.07 10.76
N ARG A 61 7.89 17.11 10.10
CA ARG A 61 8.43 17.64 8.84
C ARG A 61 9.00 19.03 9.07
N LYS A 62 10.03 19.39 8.32
CA LYS A 62 10.47 20.78 8.23
C LYS A 62 9.38 21.60 7.57
N GLU A 63 9.26 22.85 7.97
CA GLU A 63 8.42 23.84 7.31
C GLU A 63 9.20 24.54 6.19
N TYR A 64 8.52 24.84 5.10
CA TYR A 64 9.08 25.47 3.92
C TYR A 64 8.14 26.59 3.46
N SER A 65 8.70 27.66 2.94
CA SER A 65 7.92 28.71 2.28
C SER A 65 7.21 28.14 1.05
N GLU A 66 5.95 28.47 0.86
CA GLU A 66 5.18 28.07 -0.34
C GLU A 66 5.63 28.85 -1.59
N ASP A 67 6.19 30.04 -1.41
CA ASP A 67 6.60 30.91 -2.53
C ASP A 67 7.99 30.55 -3.08
N THR A 68 8.91 30.13 -2.21
CA THR A 68 10.34 29.92 -2.54
C THR A 68 10.84 28.52 -2.24
N GLY A 69 10.09 27.71 -1.49
CA GLY A 69 10.52 26.38 -1.09
C GLY A 69 11.68 26.36 -0.08
N LYS A 70 12.16 27.52 0.37
CA LYS A 70 13.25 27.66 1.36
C LYS A 70 12.77 27.22 2.74
N VAL A 71 13.68 26.65 3.54
CA VAL A 71 13.37 26.16 4.89
C VAL A 71 13.06 27.35 5.79
N ILE A 72 11.90 27.33 6.46
CA ILE A 72 11.56 28.33 7.47
C ILE A 72 12.35 28.01 8.73
N LYS A 73 13.05 29.01 9.26
CA LYS A 73 13.87 28.89 10.47
C LYS A 73 13.26 29.70 11.59
N ASP A 74 13.44 29.20 12.80
CA ASP A 74 13.11 29.90 14.03
C ASP A 74 14.07 31.07 14.22
N ALA A 75 13.52 32.26 14.45
CA ALA A 75 14.31 33.50 14.54
C ALA A 75 15.30 33.50 15.71
N LYS A 76 14.97 32.83 16.83
CA LYS A 76 15.81 32.81 18.04
C LYS A 76 16.92 31.78 17.96
N THR A 77 16.64 30.61 17.40
CA THR A 77 17.54 29.45 17.43
C THR A 77 18.23 29.18 16.09
N ASN A 78 17.82 29.86 15.02
CA ASN A 78 18.24 29.63 13.63
C ASN A 78 18.06 28.17 13.17
N LYS A 79 17.21 27.40 13.87
CA LYS A 79 16.90 26.00 13.56
C LYS A 79 15.67 25.94 12.66
N ALA A 80 15.65 24.95 11.76
CA ALA A 80 14.48 24.70 10.92
C ALA A 80 13.23 24.44 11.79
N LEU A 81 12.15 25.21 11.55
CA LEU A 81 10.85 24.99 12.15
C LEU A 81 10.29 23.64 11.70
N ARG A 82 9.51 23.00 12.58
CA ARG A 82 8.99 21.66 12.34
C ARG A 82 7.55 21.49 12.81
N LYS A 83 6.69 21.10 11.88
CA LYS A 83 5.30 20.75 12.15
C LYS A 83 5.14 19.28 12.51
N ALA A 84 4.53 19.03 13.66
CA ALA A 84 4.03 17.71 14.03
C ALA A 84 2.67 17.47 13.36
N ASP A 85 2.50 16.30 12.76
CA ASP A 85 1.27 15.90 12.08
C ASP A 85 1.01 14.40 12.29
N VAL A 86 -0.25 13.97 12.19
CA VAL A 86 -0.65 12.57 12.29
C VAL A 86 -1.46 12.20 11.05
N LYS A 87 -0.86 11.39 10.17
CA LYS A 87 -1.59 10.80 9.03
C LYS A 87 -2.36 9.58 9.52
N ASN A 88 -3.68 9.67 9.54
CA ASN A 88 -4.58 8.54 9.74
C ASN A 88 -4.72 7.75 8.43
N ARG A 89 -5.01 6.46 8.57
CA ARG A 89 -5.33 5.54 7.47
C ARG A 89 -6.42 4.62 7.94
N GLU A 90 -7.59 4.73 7.34
CA GLU A 90 -8.73 3.89 7.64
C GLU A 90 -8.56 2.57 6.89
N LEU A 91 -8.49 1.46 7.62
CA LEU A 91 -8.30 0.12 7.06
C LEU A 91 -9.53 -0.73 7.35
N TYR A 92 -9.99 -1.47 6.34
CA TYR A 92 -11.17 -2.29 6.40
C TYR A 92 -10.81 -3.74 6.06
N TYR A 93 -10.97 -4.65 7.02
CA TYR A 93 -10.66 -6.07 6.87
C TYR A 93 -11.93 -6.88 6.61
N ALA A 94 -11.99 -7.55 5.46
CA ALA A 94 -13.08 -8.46 5.11
C ALA A 94 -13.10 -9.70 6.02
N SER A 95 -14.17 -10.49 6.00
CA SER A 95 -14.17 -11.81 6.66
C SER A 95 -13.20 -12.76 5.96
N HIS A 96 -12.97 -13.94 6.54
CA HIS A 96 -12.04 -14.91 5.95
C HIS A 96 -12.56 -15.43 4.60
N LEU A 97 -13.84 -15.80 4.51
CA LEU A 97 -14.45 -16.26 3.26
C LEU A 97 -14.63 -15.09 2.26
N ASP A 98 -15.12 -13.94 2.73
CA ASP A 98 -15.35 -12.78 1.85
C ASP A 98 -14.05 -12.28 1.23
N SER A 99 -12.94 -12.34 1.97
CA SER A 99 -11.62 -12.04 1.43
C SER A 99 -11.20 -13.01 0.31
N LEU A 100 -11.68 -14.25 0.29
CA LEU A 100 -11.39 -15.18 -0.78
C LEU A 100 -12.26 -14.90 -2.01
N ILE A 101 -13.55 -14.59 -1.81
CA ILE A 101 -14.45 -14.14 -2.89
C ILE A 101 -13.88 -12.89 -3.57
N TYR A 102 -13.52 -11.85 -2.80
CA TYR A 102 -12.87 -10.67 -3.37
C TYR A 102 -11.53 -11.01 -4.07
N GLY A 103 -10.80 -12.01 -3.57
CA GLY A 103 -9.58 -12.48 -4.20
C GLY A 103 -9.82 -13.09 -5.58
N TYR A 104 -10.82 -13.96 -5.69
CA TYR A 104 -11.18 -14.65 -6.92
C TYR A 104 -11.71 -13.70 -8.00
N TYR A 105 -12.67 -12.83 -7.65
CA TYR A 105 -13.16 -11.80 -8.58
C TYR A 105 -12.08 -10.79 -8.97
N SER A 106 -11.12 -10.53 -8.09
CA SER A 106 -9.96 -9.73 -8.46
C SER A 106 -9.06 -10.43 -9.46
N GLU A 107 -8.95 -11.76 -9.43
CA GLU A 107 -8.16 -12.53 -10.39
C GLU A 107 -8.80 -12.46 -11.79
N ILE A 108 -10.09 -12.78 -11.90
CA ILE A 108 -10.88 -12.68 -13.14
C ILE A 108 -10.72 -11.30 -13.78
N LEU A 109 -10.93 -10.24 -13.00
CA LEU A 109 -10.83 -8.88 -13.51
C LEU A 109 -9.39 -8.46 -13.82
N SER A 110 -8.39 -9.03 -13.13
CA SER A 110 -6.99 -8.69 -13.41
C SER A 110 -6.58 -9.18 -14.79
N GLU A 111 -7.02 -10.38 -15.19
CA GLU A 111 -6.73 -10.89 -16.54
C GLU A 111 -7.30 -9.96 -17.62
N LYS A 112 -8.57 -9.60 -17.51
CA LYS A 112 -9.22 -8.65 -18.44
C LYS A 112 -8.61 -7.25 -18.41
N TYR A 113 -8.15 -6.83 -17.24
CA TYR A 113 -7.46 -5.55 -17.09
C TYR A 113 -6.10 -5.54 -17.78
N GLU A 114 -5.32 -6.62 -17.68
CA GLU A 114 -4.05 -6.74 -18.41
C GLU A 114 -4.26 -6.78 -19.93
N ASP A 115 -5.34 -7.42 -20.42
CA ASP A 115 -5.70 -7.38 -21.85
C ASP A 115 -5.97 -5.94 -22.31
N LYS A 116 -6.71 -5.16 -21.53
CA LYS A 116 -7.00 -3.75 -21.83
C LYS A 116 -5.77 -2.85 -21.73
N ILE A 117 -4.83 -3.15 -20.83
CA ILE A 117 -3.56 -2.44 -20.74
C ILE A 117 -2.78 -2.58 -22.06
N LYS A 118 -2.70 -3.80 -22.60
CA LYS A 118 -2.03 -4.05 -23.88
C LYS A 118 -2.74 -3.36 -25.04
N GLU A 119 -4.07 -3.46 -25.08
CA GLU A 119 -4.90 -2.79 -26.10
C GLU A 119 -4.66 -1.27 -26.15
N TYR A 120 -4.40 -0.65 -24.99
CA TYR A 120 -4.21 0.80 -24.87
C TYR A 120 -2.74 1.23 -24.83
N ASP A 121 -1.79 0.31 -25.04
CA ASP A 121 -0.34 0.59 -24.98
C ASP A 121 0.07 1.21 -23.63
N LEU A 122 -0.39 0.60 -22.53
CA LEU A 122 -0.21 1.09 -21.15
C LEU A 122 0.69 0.20 -20.29
N ASP A 123 1.33 -0.82 -20.88
CA ASP A 123 2.14 -1.81 -20.17
C ASP A 123 3.25 -1.20 -19.34
N GLU A 124 3.82 -0.16 -19.91
CA GLU A 124 4.92 0.58 -19.37
C GLU A 124 4.45 1.78 -18.52
N VAL A 125 3.20 2.20 -18.69
CA VAL A 125 2.59 3.35 -18.00
C VAL A 125 2.12 2.97 -16.59
N ILE A 126 1.30 1.93 -16.48
CA ILE A 126 0.65 1.58 -15.22
C ILE A 126 1.49 0.54 -14.47
N LEU A 127 2.06 0.91 -13.32
CA LEU A 127 3.09 0.11 -12.64
C LEU A 127 2.58 -0.60 -11.38
N ALA A 128 1.70 0.05 -10.60
CA ALA A 128 1.30 -0.47 -9.30
C ALA A 128 0.43 -1.73 -9.40
N TYR A 129 0.56 -2.62 -8.41
CA TYR A 129 -0.26 -3.83 -8.22
C TYR A 129 -0.22 -4.89 -9.33
N ARG A 130 0.60 -4.70 -10.37
CA ARG A 130 0.82 -5.65 -11.47
C ARG A 130 2.03 -6.54 -11.23
N SER A 131 2.10 -7.64 -11.98
CA SER A 131 3.21 -8.60 -11.94
C SER A 131 4.10 -8.42 -13.16
N ILE A 132 4.85 -7.31 -13.23
CA ILE A 132 5.69 -6.98 -14.38
C ILE A 132 7.06 -7.68 -14.23
N PRO A 133 7.48 -8.56 -15.15
CA PRO A 133 8.80 -9.22 -15.08
C PRO A 133 9.95 -8.21 -15.25
N ILE A 134 11.10 -8.47 -14.64
CA ILE A 134 12.32 -7.68 -14.89
C ILE A 134 12.88 -8.02 -16.28
N ASN A 135 13.01 -9.31 -16.58
CA ASN A 135 13.36 -9.82 -17.89
C ASN A 135 12.15 -10.62 -18.43
N PRO A 136 11.49 -10.16 -19.51
CA PRO A 136 10.37 -10.89 -20.12
C PRO A 136 10.73 -12.28 -20.64
N GLU A 137 11.98 -12.51 -21.04
CA GLU A 137 12.47 -13.79 -21.56
C GLU A 137 12.67 -14.82 -20.45
N ASP A 138 13.06 -14.36 -19.26
CA ASP A 138 13.21 -15.21 -18.07
C ASP A 138 11.86 -15.39 -17.36
N LYS A 139 11.14 -16.44 -17.76
CA LYS A 139 9.84 -16.83 -17.14
C LYS A 139 9.94 -17.11 -15.64
N GLU A 140 11.12 -17.44 -15.11
CA GLU A 140 11.34 -17.67 -13.68
C GLU A 140 11.81 -16.42 -12.93
N GLY A 141 12.31 -15.44 -13.67
CA GLY A 141 12.89 -14.18 -13.22
C GLY A 141 12.02 -13.37 -12.27
N SER A 142 12.65 -12.51 -11.47
CA SER A 142 11.90 -11.68 -10.52
C SER A 142 11.08 -10.60 -11.21
N ASN A 143 9.99 -10.19 -10.58
CA ASN A 143 9.18 -9.07 -11.03
C ASN A 143 9.77 -7.74 -10.53
N LYS A 144 9.55 -6.67 -11.31
CA LYS A 144 9.88 -5.30 -10.94
C LYS A 144 9.18 -4.93 -9.64
N CYS A 145 9.90 -4.21 -8.79
CA CYS A 145 9.39 -3.60 -7.58
C CYS A 145 9.55 -2.08 -7.62
N ASN A 146 9.15 -1.39 -6.55
CA ASN A 146 9.23 0.07 -6.48
C ASN A 146 10.64 0.64 -6.68
N ILE A 147 11.69 -0.15 -6.40
CA ILE A 147 13.08 0.23 -6.67
C ILE A 147 13.32 0.28 -8.17
N ASP A 148 12.92 -0.78 -8.89
CA ASP A 148 13.15 -0.92 -10.32
C ASP A 148 12.38 0.17 -11.08
N PHE A 149 11.11 0.39 -10.74
CA PHE A 149 10.29 1.45 -11.35
C PHE A 149 10.84 2.88 -11.18
N ALA A 150 11.38 3.19 -10.00
CA ALA A 150 12.03 4.47 -9.77
C ALA A 150 13.35 4.58 -10.55
N ASN A 151 14.13 3.51 -10.62
CA ASN A 151 15.35 3.46 -11.42
C ASN A 151 15.07 3.68 -12.90
N ASP A 152 14.06 3.00 -13.45
CA ASP A 152 13.63 3.13 -14.86
C ASP A 152 13.27 4.59 -15.17
N THR A 153 12.50 5.24 -14.28
CA THR A 153 12.10 6.64 -14.42
C THR A 153 13.29 7.59 -14.35
N PHE A 154 14.19 7.42 -13.38
CA PHE A 154 15.38 8.27 -13.26
C PHE A 154 16.37 8.05 -14.41
N ASN A 155 16.49 6.83 -14.93
CA ASN A 155 17.30 6.55 -16.10
C ASN A 155 16.73 7.19 -17.36
N TYR A 156 15.41 7.19 -17.52
CA TYR A 156 14.77 7.92 -18.61
C TYR A 156 15.07 9.42 -18.52
N ILE A 157 14.90 10.02 -17.33
CA ILE A 157 15.21 11.45 -17.10
C ILE A 157 16.68 11.77 -17.44
N ARG A 158 17.62 10.89 -17.07
CA ARG A 158 19.05 11.10 -17.41
C ARG A 158 19.36 11.05 -18.90
N LYS A 159 18.58 10.27 -19.65
CA LYS A 159 18.79 10.04 -21.10
C LYS A 159 17.83 10.86 -21.95
N TYR A 160 17.09 11.78 -21.34
CA TYR A 160 16.13 12.59 -22.06
C TYR A 160 16.88 13.46 -23.09
N PRO A 161 16.39 13.54 -24.35
CA PRO A 161 17.17 14.12 -25.44
C PRO A 161 17.29 15.65 -25.36
N GLU A 162 16.34 16.35 -24.75
CA GLU A 162 16.36 17.81 -24.66
C GLU A 162 17.28 18.32 -23.55
N GLU A 163 17.93 19.45 -23.79
CA GLU A 163 18.77 20.12 -22.79
C GLU A 163 17.97 20.67 -21.61
N GLU A 164 16.77 21.21 -21.88
CA GLU A 164 15.87 21.75 -20.87
C GLU A 164 14.48 21.11 -20.96
N PHE A 165 14.02 20.52 -19.87
CA PHE A 165 12.73 19.82 -19.85
C PHE A 165 12.11 19.78 -18.45
N CYS A 166 10.87 19.30 -18.38
CA CYS A 166 10.10 19.26 -17.15
C CYS A 166 9.78 17.83 -16.70
N VAL A 167 9.77 17.63 -15.38
CA VAL A 167 9.23 16.45 -14.73
C VAL A 167 8.14 16.88 -13.76
N ILE A 168 6.93 16.42 -14.01
CA ILE A 168 5.73 16.77 -13.26
C ILE A 168 5.33 15.55 -12.42
N ALA A 169 5.22 15.72 -11.11
CA ALA A 169 4.63 14.75 -10.20
C ALA A 169 3.25 15.22 -9.75
N LEU A 170 2.23 14.38 -9.98
CA LEU A 170 0.85 14.59 -9.56
C LEU A 170 0.45 13.57 -8.49
N ASP A 171 -0.39 13.98 -7.54
CA ASP A 171 -0.95 13.13 -6.48
C ASP A 171 -2.47 13.34 -6.42
N ILE A 172 -3.24 12.25 -6.37
CA ILE A 172 -4.70 12.32 -6.25
C ILE A 172 -5.12 12.38 -4.78
N LYS A 173 -6.01 13.33 -4.46
CA LYS A 173 -6.57 13.48 -3.11
C LYS A 173 -7.45 12.28 -2.75
N SER A 174 -7.20 11.69 -1.58
CA SER A 174 -8.07 10.68 -0.95
C SER A 174 -8.56 9.57 -1.90
N PHE A 175 -7.67 9.06 -2.76
CA PHE A 175 -8.02 8.27 -3.94
C PHE A 175 -9.09 7.19 -3.73
N PHE A 176 -8.91 6.29 -2.76
CA PHE A 176 -9.88 5.21 -2.48
C PHE A 176 -11.22 5.72 -1.94
N ASP A 177 -11.22 6.85 -1.23
CA ASP A 177 -12.40 7.39 -0.56
C ASP A 177 -13.30 8.18 -1.51
N GLU A 178 -12.79 8.65 -2.66
CA GLU A 178 -13.47 9.55 -3.60
C GLU A 178 -13.95 8.86 -4.91
N LEU A 179 -13.63 7.59 -5.15
CA LEU A 179 -14.01 6.89 -6.40
C LEU A 179 -15.53 6.88 -6.62
N ASN A 180 -16.02 7.45 -7.72
CA ASN A 180 -17.45 7.48 -8.00
C ASN A 180 -17.99 6.09 -8.37
N HIS A 181 -19.07 5.67 -7.73
CA HIS A 181 -19.62 4.32 -7.90
C HIS A 181 -20.14 4.06 -9.33
N LYS A 182 -20.78 5.05 -9.98
CA LYS A 182 -21.31 4.90 -11.35
C LYS A 182 -20.17 4.71 -12.35
N ILE A 183 -19.12 5.54 -12.25
CA ILE A 183 -17.93 5.43 -13.11
C ILE A 183 -17.24 4.08 -12.87
N LEU A 184 -17.07 3.68 -11.60
CA LEU A 184 -16.46 2.40 -11.27
C LEU A 184 -17.23 1.21 -11.85
N ARG A 185 -18.57 1.26 -11.83
CA ARG A 185 -19.43 0.24 -12.47
C ARG A 185 -19.21 0.19 -13.97
N ASN A 186 -19.14 1.35 -14.63
CA ASN A 186 -18.92 1.42 -16.07
C ASN A 186 -17.56 0.86 -16.47
N ILE A 187 -16.51 1.17 -15.71
CA ILE A 187 -15.19 0.56 -15.89
C ILE A 187 -15.25 -0.95 -15.69
N TRP A 188 -15.92 -1.43 -14.64
CA TRP A 188 -16.09 -2.86 -14.41
C TRP A 188 -16.76 -3.55 -15.59
N MET A 189 -17.82 -2.95 -16.15
CA MET A 189 -18.48 -3.44 -17.35
C MET A 189 -17.55 -3.36 -18.58
N GLN A 190 -16.76 -2.30 -18.73
CA GLN A 190 -15.77 -2.15 -19.80
C GLN A 190 -14.71 -3.25 -19.77
N LEU A 191 -14.28 -3.70 -18.59
CA LEU A 191 -13.34 -4.82 -18.45
C LEU A 191 -13.96 -6.16 -18.86
N LEU A 192 -15.24 -6.37 -18.52
CA LEU A 192 -15.93 -7.62 -18.86
C LEU A 192 -16.43 -7.66 -20.31
N SER A 193 -16.58 -6.50 -20.96
CA SER A 193 -17.07 -6.40 -22.33
C SER A 193 -16.00 -6.83 -23.32
N THR A 194 -16.42 -7.58 -24.35
CA THR A 194 -15.58 -7.91 -25.51
C THR A 194 -15.93 -6.99 -26.68
N LYS A 195 -15.18 -7.07 -27.78
CA LYS A 195 -15.49 -6.32 -29.01
C LYS A 195 -16.87 -6.70 -29.57
N GLU A 196 -17.24 -7.96 -29.43
CA GLU A 196 -18.49 -8.54 -29.95
C GLU A 196 -19.66 -8.40 -28.97
N ASN A 197 -19.40 -8.35 -27.66
CA ASN A 197 -20.44 -8.32 -26.64
C ASN A 197 -20.22 -7.17 -25.64
N LYS A 198 -20.92 -6.06 -25.87
CA LYS A 198 -20.94 -4.90 -24.99
C LYS A 198 -22.01 -5.09 -23.91
N LEU A 199 -21.59 -5.27 -22.67
CA LEU A 199 -22.49 -5.45 -21.55
C LEU A 199 -23.28 -4.16 -21.26
N THR A 200 -24.60 -4.30 -21.09
CA THR A 200 -25.51 -3.21 -20.62
C THR A 200 -25.75 -3.28 -19.11
N LYS A 201 -25.59 -4.47 -18.51
CA LYS A 201 -25.73 -4.72 -17.06
C LYS A 201 -24.61 -5.66 -16.60
N LEU A 202 -24.21 -5.54 -15.34
CA LEU A 202 -23.27 -6.49 -14.73
C LEU A 202 -23.97 -7.84 -14.52
N PRO A 203 -23.27 -8.97 -14.73
CA PRO A 203 -23.71 -10.28 -14.24
C PRO A 203 -24.08 -10.22 -12.76
N LEU A 204 -25.08 -11.01 -12.34
CA LEU A 204 -25.70 -10.86 -11.01
C LEU A 204 -24.74 -11.13 -9.85
N ASP A 205 -23.83 -12.07 -10.03
CA ASP A 205 -22.75 -12.42 -9.12
C ASP A 205 -21.71 -11.28 -9.01
N HIS A 206 -21.23 -10.75 -10.14
CA HIS A 206 -20.37 -9.57 -10.18
C HIS A 206 -21.04 -8.34 -9.57
N PHE A 207 -22.33 -8.15 -9.83
CA PHE A 207 -23.11 -7.07 -9.24
C PHE A 207 -23.20 -7.21 -7.72
N ASN A 208 -23.34 -8.42 -7.19
CA ASN A 208 -23.36 -8.63 -5.75
C ASN A 208 -22.02 -8.24 -5.11
N VAL A 209 -20.88 -8.65 -5.71
CA VAL A 209 -19.53 -8.24 -5.26
C VAL A 209 -19.36 -6.72 -5.36
N TYR A 210 -19.72 -6.13 -6.50
CA TYR A 210 -19.67 -4.68 -6.72
C TYR A 210 -20.52 -3.91 -5.70
N LYS A 211 -21.74 -4.36 -5.43
CA LYS A 211 -22.65 -3.76 -4.45
C LYS A 211 -22.03 -3.79 -3.05
N HIS A 212 -21.41 -4.90 -2.67
CA HIS A 212 -20.82 -5.03 -1.34
C HIS A 212 -19.50 -4.29 -1.17
N ILE A 213 -18.71 -4.08 -2.23
CA ILE A 213 -17.48 -3.27 -2.15
C ILE A 213 -17.78 -1.76 -2.17
N THR A 214 -18.83 -1.32 -2.86
CA THR A 214 -19.21 0.10 -2.93
C THR A 214 -20.11 0.54 -1.77
N ARG A 215 -20.99 -0.34 -1.31
CA ARG A 215 -21.98 -0.07 -0.25
C ARG A 215 -21.70 -0.90 1.00
N PHE A 216 -20.42 -1.01 1.36
CA PHE A 216 -19.96 -1.86 2.45
C PHE A 216 -20.42 -1.38 3.81
N THR A 217 -20.67 -2.32 4.71
CA THR A 217 -20.88 -2.04 6.15
C THR A 217 -19.62 -2.39 6.91
N TYR A 218 -19.42 -1.79 8.07
CA TYR A 218 -18.27 -2.08 8.92
C TYR A 218 -18.61 -2.07 10.40
N VAL A 219 -17.70 -2.62 11.20
CA VAL A 219 -17.71 -2.57 12.67
C VAL A 219 -16.35 -2.06 13.11
N ASP A 220 -16.32 -1.09 14.02
CA ASP A 220 -15.07 -0.60 14.58
C ASP A 220 -14.40 -1.68 15.45
N ILE A 221 -13.09 -1.89 15.24
CA ILE A 221 -12.32 -2.91 15.98
C ILE A 221 -12.38 -2.70 17.50
N VAL A 222 -12.53 -1.46 17.95
CA VAL A 222 -12.65 -1.12 19.37
C VAL A 222 -14.00 -1.60 19.91
N ASP A 223 -15.09 -1.32 19.18
CA ASP A 223 -16.45 -1.66 19.60
C ASP A 223 -16.64 -3.18 19.69
N ILE A 224 -16.24 -3.92 18.64
CA ILE A 224 -16.34 -5.39 18.65
C ILE A 224 -15.41 -6.02 19.69
N PHE A 225 -14.24 -5.42 19.93
CA PHE A 225 -13.34 -5.91 20.97
C PHE A 225 -13.95 -5.74 22.35
N ASN A 226 -14.53 -4.57 22.64
CA ASN A 226 -15.15 -4.29 23.94
C ASN A 226 -16.35 -5.20 24.19
N GLU A 227 -17.23 -5.39 23.20
CA GLU A 227 -18.42 -6.26 23.32
C GLU A 227 -18.04 -7.72 23.63
N PHE A 228 -16.96 -8.22 23.02
CA PHE A 228 -16.55 -9.63 23.16
C PHE A 228 -15.32 -9.84 24.05
N GLN A 229 -14.88 -8.81 24.78
CA GLN A 229 -13.57 -8.77 25.45
C GLN A 229 -13.32 -9.96 26.38
N SER A 230 -14.34 -10.41 27.11
CA SER A 230 -14.29 -11.53 28.07
C SER A 230 -14.30 -12.91 27.41
N LYS A 231 -14.75 -12.99 26.15
CA LYS A 231 -15.05 -14.24 25.45
C LYS A 231 -14.49 -14.26 24.03
N ILE A 232 -13.26 -13.80 23.82
CA ILE A 232 -12.62 -13.89 22.50
C ILE A 232 -12.17 -15.33 22.25
N PHE A 233 -12.32 -15.82 21.01
CA PHE A 233 -11.78 -17.12 20.64
C PHE A 233 -10.27 -17.04 20.47
N ILE A 234 -9.55 -17.88 21.21
CA ILE A 234 -8.10 -18.07 21.10
C ILE A 234 -7.78 -19.48 20.62
N GLN A 235 -6.71 -19.61 19.85
CA GLN A 235 -6.22 -20.91 19.39
C GLN A 235 -4.70 -20.97 19.49
N LYS A 236 -4.20 -21.73 20.47
CA LYS A 236 -2.77 -21.92 20.69
C LYS A 236 -2.25 -23.10 19.87
N ARG A 237 -0.93 -23.22 19.80
CA ARG A 237 -0.23 -24.40 19.29
C ARG A 237 0.48 -25.11 20.43
N ASP A 238 0.61 -26.43 20.32
CA ASP A 238 1.45 -27.22 21.22
C ASP A 238 2.95 -27.04 20.90
N SER A 239 3.82 -27.73 21.66
CA SER A 239 5.27 -27.72 21.44
C SER A 239 5.68 -28.29 20.08
N LYS A 240 4.88 -29.21 19.52
CA LYS A 240 5.06 -29.81 18.19
C LYS A 240 4.46 -28.95 17.07
N GLY A 241 3.89 -27.79 17.39
CA GLY A 241 3.31 -26.85 16.43
C GLY A 241 1.90 -27.19 15.93
N ARG A 242 1.25 -28.22 16.48
CA ARG A 242 -0.13 -28.63 16.14
C ARG A 242 -1.14 -27.67 16.76
N LEU A 243 -2.26 -27.45 16.07
CA LEU A 243 -3.31 -26.54 16.55
C LEU A 243 -4.14 -27.19 17.65
N LEU A 244 -4.19 -26.54 18.82
CA LEU A 244 -5.06 -26.95 19.92
C LEU A 244 -6.52 -26.57 19.66
N PRO A 245 -7.49 -27.16 20.40
CA PRO A 245 -8.88 -26.74 20.36
C PRO A 245 -9.05 -25.24 20.65
N ARG A 246 -10.06 -24.63 20.02
CA ARG A 246 -10.39 -23.22 20.26
C ARG A 246 -10.97 -23.07 21.66
N LYS A 247 -10.51 -22.08 22.41
CA LYS A 247 -11.03 -21.76 23.75
C LYS A 247 -11.50 -20.31 23.80
N ARG A 248 -12.44 -20.02 24.70
CA ARG A 248 -12.83 -18.65 25.03
C ARG A 248 -11.91 -18.12 26.12
N ALA A 249 -11.43 -16.89 25.94
CA ALA A 249 -10.60 -16.24 26.95
C ALA A 249 -10.79 -14.72 26.93
N LYS A 250 -10.56 -14.10 28.10
CA LYS A 250 -10.51 -12.65 28.24
C LYS A 250 -9.20 -12.10 27.68
N VAL A 251 -9.30 -11.13 26.77
CA VAL A 251 -8.15 -10.38 26.27
C VAL A 251 -8.20 -8.98 26.88
N SER A 252 -7.23 -8.61 27.72
CA SER A 252 -7.31 -7.34 28.46
C SER A 252 -7.19 -6.10 27.58
N GLN A 253 -6.43 -6.14 26.48
CA GLN A 253 -6.27 -5.00 25.57
C GLN A 253 -6.10 -5.47 24.12
N ILE A 254 -6.59 -4.69 23.16
CA ILE A 254 -6.51 -4.96 21.71
C ILE A 254 -5.08 -5.30 21.26
N LYS A 255 -4.06 -4.63 21.83
CA LYS A 255 -2.65 -4.86 21.49
C LYS A 255 -2.16 -6.29 21.82
N TYR A 256 -2.88 -7.01 22.68
CA TYR A 256 -2.55 -8.38 23.09
C TYR A 256 -3.22 -9.46 22.23
N LEU A 257 -4.18 -9.14 21.35
CA LEU A 257 -4.86 -10.10 20.47
C LEU A 257 -3.87 -11.02 19.75
N LYS A 258 -2.80 -10.45 19.18
CA LYS A 258 -1.77 -11.22 18.48
C LYS A 258 -0.97 -12.14 19.41
N ASN A 259 -0.61 -11.65 20.60
CA ASN A 259 0.19 -12.43 21.56
C ASN A 259 -0.62 -13.59 22.17
N GLN A 260 -1.93 -13.38 22.31
CA GLN A 260 -2.84 -14.39 22.86
C GLN A 260 -3.39 -15.35 21.80
N ASN A 261 -2.93 -15.24 20.54
CA ASN A 261 -3.40 -16.04 19.41
C ASN A 261 -4.94 -16.00 19.25
N ALA A 262 -5.52 -14.80 19.35
CA ALA A 262 -6.92 -14.58 19.03
C ALA A 262 -7.18 -14.94 17.56
N VAL A 263 -8.24 -15.70 17.31
CA VAL A 263 -8.64 -16.17 15.97
C VAL A 263 -9.96 -15.61 15.49
N ALA A 264 -10.89 -15.30 16.41
CA ALA A 264 -12.17 -14.69 16.09
C ALA A 264 -12.69 -13.91 17.31
N PHE A 265 -13.41 -12.81 17.08
CA PHE A 265 -14.10 -12.09 18.15
C PHE A 265 -15.34 -12.85 18.61
N CYS A 266 -16.11 -13.37 17.65
CA CYS A 266 -17.36 -14.07 17.89
C CYS A 266 -17.71 -14.98 16.70
N THR A 267 -18.78 -15.76 16.86
CA THR A 267 -19.40 -16.49 15.74
C THR A 267 -20.39 -15.59 15.00
N LYS A 268 -20.74 -15.95 13.75
CA LYS A 268 -21.79 -15.26 12.97
C LYS A 268 -23.10 -15.15 13.75
N LYS A 269 -23.54 -16.25 14.40
CA LYS A 269 -24.78 -16.29 15.20
C LYS A 269 -24.76 -15.29 16.35
N GLU A 270 -23.66 -15.23 17.11
CA GLU A 270 -23.52 -14.26 18.22
C GLU A 270 -23.47 -12.82 17.73
N PHE A 271 -22.79 -12.59 16.61
CA PHE A 271 -22.73 -11.26 16.00
C PHE A 271 -24.11 -10.77 15.61
N TYR A 272 -24.93 -11.61 14.98
CA TYR A 272 -26.28 -11.21 14.56
C TYR A 272 -27.18 -10.81 15.74
N LYS A 273 -27.02 -11.44 16.91
CA LYS A 273 -27.72 -11.04 18.15
C LYS A 273 -27.37 -9.63 18.62
N LYS A 274 -26.20 -9.10 18.25
CA LYS A 274 -25.69 -7.78 18.67
C LYS A 274 -25.54 -6.78 17.51
N LYS A 275 -25.92 -7.18 16.29
CA LYS A 275 -25.67 -6.45 15.04
C LYS A 275 -26.08 -4.98 15.11
N ASN A 276 -27.29 -4.70 15.62
CA ASN A 276 -27.86 -3.36 15.65
C ASN A 276 -27.04 -2.37 16.50
N LYS A 277 -26.25 -2.88 17.46
CA LYS A 277 -25.36 -2.05 18.30
C LYS A 277 -23.99 -1.79 17.65
N LEU A 278 -23.54 -2.68 16.78
CA LEU A 278 -22.15 -2.70 16.29
C LEU A 278 -22.00 -2.25 14.84
N VAL A 279 -22.99 -2.53 13.99
CA VAL A 279 -22.87 -2.28 12.55
C VAL A 279 -23.02 -0.80 12.26
N ARG A 280 -21.99 -0.26 11.62
CA ARG A 280 -21.98 1.06 11.03
C ARG A 280 -22.12 0.93 9.53
N ASN A 281 -22.85 1.87 8.94
CA ASN A 281 -23.16 1.85 7.53
C ASN A 281 -22.46 3.01 6.82
N THR A 282 -21.75 2.72 5.72
CA THR A 282 -21.19 3.77 4.86
C THR A 282 -22.19 4.27 3.83
N LYS A 283 -23.34 3.59 3.68
CA LYS A 283 -24.35 3.89 2.65
C LYS A 283 -24.92 5.30 2.76
N PHE A 284 -24.78 6.01 3.88
CA PHE A 284 -25.36 7.33 4.05
C PHE A 284 -24.31 8.33 4.54
N ILE A 285 -24.32 9.52 3.96
CA ILE A 285 -23.52 10.65 4.45
C ILE A 285 -24.15 11.06 5.79
N LYS A 286 -23.34 11.10 6.86
CA LYS A 286 -23.81 11.74 8.11
C LYS A 286 -24.01 13.23 7.79
N PRO A 287 -25.19 13.82 8.04
CA PRO A 287 -25.34 15.26 7.92
C PRO A 287 -24.29 15.92 8.82
N ASN A 288 -23.67 17.00 8.34
CA ASN A 288 -22.86 17.84 9.20
C ASN A 288 -23.73 18.26 10.39
N LYS A 289 -23.15 18.31 11.60
CA LYS A 289 -23.82 18.64 12.87
C LYS A 289 -24.55 20.01 12.88
N SER A 290 -24.51 20.76 11.79
CA SER A 290 -25.12 22.08 11.62
C SER A 290 -26.47 22.08 10.87
N ILE A 291 -26.99 20.93 10.44
CA ILE A 291 -28.30 20.85 9.76
C ILE A 291 -29.32 20.25 10.73
N LYS A 292 -30.30 21.08 11.12
CA LYS A 292 -31.43 20.79 12.01
C LYS A 292 -32.17 19.50 11.64
N GLU A 293 -32.83 18.94 12.64
CA GLU A 293 -33.20 17.54 12.85
C GLU A 293 -34.23 16.89 11.89
N ASP A 294 -34.64 17.53 10.79
CA ASP A 294 -35.87 17.13 10.08
C ASP A 294 -35.72 16.38 8.75
N LYS A 295 -34.55 15.79 8.43
CA LYS A 295 -34.43 14.84 7.30
C LYS A 295 -33.69 13.56 7.71
N LYS A 296 -34.40 12.67 8.42
CA LYS A 296 -33.94 11.36 8.94
C LYS A 296 -33.57 10.27 7.90
N LYS A 297 -33.30 10.61 6.63
CA LYS A 297 -32.66 9.70 5.67
C LYS A 297 -31.53 10.45 4.97
N GLY A 298 -30.29 10.23 5.44
CA GLY A 298 -29.10 10.78 4.78
C GLY A 298 -29.04 10.37 3.31
N LEU A 299 -28.45 11.22 2.46
CA LEU A 299 -28.24 10.92 1.04
C LEU A 299 -27.33 9.69 0.88
N PRO A 300 -27.60 8.80 -0.09
CA PRO A 300 -26.77 7.63 -0.30
C PRO A 300 -25.35 8.07 -0.68
N LYS A 301 -24.34 7.52 -0.02
CA LYS A 301 -22.94 7.72 -0.41
C LYS A 301 -22.72 7.04 -1.76
N GLN A 302 -22.39 7.82 -2.78
CA GLN A 302 -22.19 7.35 -4.16
C GLN A 302 -20.71 7.26 -4.54
N TYR A 303 -19.82 7.20 -3.55
CA TYR A 303 -18.38 7.23 -3.77
C TYR A 303 -17.58 6.50 -2.68
N GLY A 304 -16.39 6.06 -3.05
CA GLY A 304 -15.39 5.40 -2.21
C GLY A 304 -15.53 3.88 -2.11
N ILE A 305 -14.40 3.21 -1.85
CA ILE A 305 -14.28 1.76 -1.65
C ILE A 305 -13.38 1.46 -0.44
N PRO A 306 -13.50 0.30 0.24
CA PRO A 306 -12.75 0.01 1.44
C PRO A 306 -11.27 -0.23 1.15
N GLN A 307 -10.40 0.53 1.81
CA GLN A 307 -8.96 0.29 1.76
C GLN A 307 -8.61 -0.96 2.58
N GLY A 308 -8.13 -2.02 1.92
CA GLY A 308 -7.72 -3.28 2.57
C GLY A 308 -8.42 -4.54 2.04
N SER A 309 -9.44 -4.38 1.20
CA SER A 309 -10.03 -5.51 0.47
C SER A 309 -9.09 -5.99 -0.65
N PRO A 310 -9.01 -7.31 -0.93
CA PRO A 310 -8.20 -7.87 -2.01
C PRO A 310 -8.47 -7.28 -3.40
N ILE A 311 -9.72 -6.89 -3.69
CA ILE A 311 -10.12 -6.35 -4.99
C ILE A 311 -9.91 -4.85 -5.14
N SER A 312 -9.87 -4.08 -4.04
CA SER A 312 -9.88 -2.61 -4.09
C SER A 312 -8.70 -2.00 -4.85
N SER A 313 -7.51 -2.61 -4.77
CA SER A 313 -6.32 -2.11 -5.48
C SER A 313 -6.47 -2.20 -7.00
N LEU A 314 -7.04 -3.29 -7.51
CA LEU A 314 -7.31 -3.45 -8.93
C LEU A 314 -8.36 -2.45 -9.40
N LEU A 315 -9.45 -2.31 -8.65
CA LEU A 315 -10.54 -1.38 -8.98
C LEU A 315 -10.06 0.07 -9.04
N ALA A 316 -9.19 0.46 -8.10
CA ALA A 316 -8.59 1.79 -8.09
C ALA A 316 -7.71 2.01 -9.33
N ASN A 317 -6.89 1.02 -9.72
CA ASN A 317 -6.10 1.10 -10.96
C ASN A 317 -6.98 1.19 -12.20
N ALA A 318 -7.97 0.30 -12.34
CA ALA A 318 -8.87 0.26 -13.47
C ALA A 318 -9.70 1.54 -13.62
N TYR A 319 -10.04 2.20 -12.50
CA TYR A 319 -10.81 3.44 -12.50
C TYR A 319 -10.16 4.55 -13.35
N LEU A 320 -8.83 4.58 -13.40
CA LEU A 320 -8.05 5.56 -14.15
C LEU A 320 -7.61 5.07 -15.53
N LEU A 321 -8.08 3.91 -15.99
CA LEU A 321 -7.62 3.31 -17.26
C LEU A 321 -7.78 4.26 -18.46
N ASN A 322 -8.95 4.89 -18.61
CA ASN A 322 -9.21 5.80 -19.73
C ASN A 322 -8.45 7.13 -19.56
N PHE A 323 -8.27 7.61 -18.32
CA PHE A 323 -7.41 8.75 -18.01
C PHE A 323 -5.98 8.47 -18.46
N ASP A 324 -5.43 7.31 -18.08
CA ASP A 324 -4.06 6.92 -18.41
C ASP A 324 -3.85 6.83 -19.93
N LYS A 325 -4.83 6.28 -20.65
CA LYS A 325 -4.82 6.25 -22.12
C LYS A 325 -4.70 7.64 -22.73
N THR A 326 -5.53 8.59 -22.29
CA THR A 326 -5.52 9.96 -22.82
C THR A 326 -4.18 10.65 -22.57
N ILE A 327 -3.66 10.58 -21.34
CA ILE A 327 -2.38 11.20 -20.99
C ILE A 327 -1.21 10.56 -21.74
N ASN A 328 -1.17 9.21 -21.83
CA ASN A 328 -0.13 8.52 -22.56
C ASN A 328 -0.15 8.88 -24.05
N ASN A 329 -1.33 8.89 -24.68
CA ASN A 329 -1.45 9.23 -26.10
C ASN A 329 -0.96 10.64 -26.42
N PHE A 330 -1.13 11.59 -25.50
CA PHE A 330 -0.65 12.96 -25.67
C PHE A 330 0.88 13.03 -25.62
N ILE A 331 1.52 12.32 -24.68
CA ILE A 331 2.95 12.52 -24.39
C ILE A 331 3.90 11.49 -25.01
N LYS A 332 3.42 10.30 -25.41
CA LYS A 332 4.29 9.15 -25.75
C LYS A 332 5.33 9.38 -26.85
N LYS A 333 5.14 10.39 -27.70
CA LYS A 333 6.10 10.73 -28.78
C LYS A 333 7.30 11.54 -28.29
N GLU A 334 7.12 12.32 -27.23
CA GLU A 334 8.10 13.32 -26.76
C GLU A 334 8.44 13.14 -25.28
N GLY A 335 7.87 12.15 -24.60
CA GLY A 335 8.05 11.98 -23.18
C GLY A 335 7.47 10.66 -22.67
N ILE A 336 7.40 10.53 -21.35
CA ILE A 336 6.79 9.36 -20.70
C ILE A 336 5.81 9.77 -19.62
N TYR A 337 4.82 8.92 -19.44
CA TYR A 337 3.90 8.96 -18.32
C TYR A 337 3.97 7.63 -17.54
N ARG A 338 4.12 7.71 -16.22
CA ARG A 338 4.16 6.56 -15.31
C ARG A 338 3.20 6.78 -14.15
N ARG A 339 2.39 5.77 -13.84
CA ARG A 339 1.47 5.78 -12.68
C ARG A 339 1.74 4.62 -11.74
N TYR A 340 1.96 4.96 -10.47
CA TYR A 340 2.02 4.02 -9.36
C TYR A 340 0.86 4.28 -8.40
N SER A 341 -0.29 3.65 -8.67
CA SER A 341 -1.53 3.85 -7.91
C SER A 341 -2.00 5.31 -7.99
N ASP A 342 -1.79 6.10 -6.93
CA ASP A 342 -2.15 7.50 -6.78
C ASP A 342 -1.00 8.47 -7.12
N ASP A 343 0.25 7.98 -7.15
CA ASP A 343 1.43 8.75 -7.53
C ASP A 343 1.63 8.69 -9.06
N MET A 344 1.66 9.83 -9.73
CA MET A 344 1.85 9.96 -11.19
C MET A 344 3.09 10.78 -11.49
N VAL A 345 3.85 10.39 -12.51
CA VAL A 345 5.02 11.13 -13.01
C VAL A 345 4.92 11.27 -14.53
N ILE A 346 5.13 12.49 -15.01
CA ILE A 346 5.19 12.83 -16.43
C ILE A 346 6.54 13.49 -16.68
N VAL A 347 7.27 13.02 -17.70
CA VAL A 347 8.47 13.68 -18.23
C VAL A 347 8.08 14.24 -19.58
N CYS A 348 8.28 15.54 -19.79
CA CYS A 348 7.84 16.23 -21.01
C CYS A 348 8.76 17.41 -21.38
N PRO A 349 8.71 17.86 -22.65
CA PRO A 349 9.35 19.10 -23.06
C PRO A 349 8.82 20.28 -22.25
N LEU A 350 9.65 21.33 -22.11
CA LEU A 350 9.23 22.54 -21.39
C LEU A 350 8.01 23.20 -22.06
N ALA A 351 7.95 23.20 -23.40
CA ALA A 351 6.86 23.79 -24.18
C ALA A 351 5.49 23.14 -23.91
N LYS A 352 5.46 21.83 -23.59
CA LYS A 352 4.20 21.09 -23.38
C LYS A 352 3.73 21.06 -21.93
N LYS A 353 4.47 21.67 -21.01
CA LYS A 353 4.20 21.64 -19.56
C LYS A 353 2.78 22.08 -19.22
N ASP A 354 2.34 23.23 -19.73
CA ASP A 354 1.05 23.79 -19.36
C ASP A 354 -0.11 23.06 -20.04
N GLU A 355 0.07 22.63 -21.29
CA GLU A 355 -0.89 21.80 -22.01
C GLU A 355 -1.16 20.48 -21.29
N ILE A 356 -0.11 19.76 -20.86
CA ILE A 356 -0.28 18.47 -20.19
C ILE A 356 -0.88 18.62 -18.79
N LEU A 357 -0.57 19.72 -18.07
CA LEU A 357 -1.19 20.03 -16.79
C LEU A 357 -2.68 20.31 -16.96
N ASN A 358 -3.05 21.13 -17.94
CA ASN A 358 -4.45 21.43 -18.24
C ASN A 358 -5.22 20.18 -18.68
N LEU A 359 -4.61 19.34 -19.53
CA LEU A 359 -5.18 18.06 -19.94
C LEU A 359 -5.42 17.16 -18.73
N ALA A 360 -4.42 16.96 -17.87
CA ALA A 360 -4.53 16.13 -16.67
C ALA A 360 -5.61 16.65 -15.71
N MET A 361 -5.69 17.96 -15.49
CA MET A 361 -6.73 18.59 -14.66
C MET A 361 -8.14 18.43 -15.27
N SER A 362 -8.26 18.49 -16.59
CA SER A 362 -9.55 18.27 -17.27
C SER A 362 -10.00 16.81 -17.19
N GLU A 363 -9.10 15.86 -17.45
CA GLU A 363 -9.39 14.43 -17.46
C GLU A 363 -9.69 13.91 -16.04
N ILE A 364 -8.98 14.39 -15.02
CA ILE A 364 -9.25 13.98 -13.63
C ILE A 364 -10.63 14.46 -13.17
N LYS A 365 -11.06 15.64 -13.64
CA LYS A 365 -12.39 16.21 -13.36
C LYS A 365 -13.50 15.37 -14.01
N LYS A 366 -13.28 14.87 -15.24
CA LYS A 366 -14.23 13.95 -15.92
C LYS A 366 -14.51 12.70 -15.08
N VAL A 367 -13.48 12.17 -14.41
CA VAL A 367 -13.63 11.01 -13.52
C VAL A 367 -14.03 11.37 -12.09
N LYS A 368 -14.47 12.62 -11.84
CA LYS A 368 -14.93 13.12 -10.53
C LYS A 368 -13.93 12.98 -9.39
N LEU A 369 -12.63 13.04 -9.71
CA LEU A 369 -11.54 13.06 -8.73
C LEU A 369 -10.88 14.45 -8.70
N LYS A 370 -10.04 14.68 -7.69
CA LYS A 370 -9.31 15.95 -7.52
C LYS A 370 -7.83 15.69 -7.38
N ILE A 371 -7.01 16.41 -8.14
CA ILE A 371 -5.56 16.47 -7.92
C ILE A 371 -5.30 17.27 -6.64
N GLN A 372 -4.33 16.83 -5.86
CA GLN A 372 -3.87 17.54 -4.68
C GLN A 372 -2.82 18.58 -5.09
N GLU A 373 -3.25 19.79 -5.43
CA GLU A 373 -2.39 20.91 -5.87
C GLU A 373 -1.21 21.16 -4.92
N SER A 374 -1.44 21.16 -3.60
CA SER A 374 -0.38 21.30 -2.58
C SER A 374 0.73 20.23 -2.61
N LYS A 375 0.53 19.15 -3.36
CA LYS A 375 1.51 18.08 -3.58
C LYS A 375 1.94 17.95 -5.03
N THR A 376 1.32 18.67 -5.95
CA THR A 376 1.84 18.77 -7.31
C THR A 376 3.23 19.37 -7.24
N GLN A 377 4.19 18.73 -7.90
CA GLN A 377 5.57 19.20 -7.93
C GLN A 377 6.03 19.22 -9.38
N ILE A 378 6.49 20.38 -9.82
CA ILE A 378 7.10 20.54 -11.14
C ILE A 378 8.59 20.71 -10.90
N PHE A 379 9.40 19.92 -11.58
CA PHE A 379 10.85 19.99 -11.55
C PHE A 379 11.37 20.33 -12.92
N HIS A 380 12.19 21.37 -12.99
CA HIS A 380 12.94 21.77 -14.17
C HIS A 380 14.27 21.05 -14.16
N PHE A 381 14.59 20.42 -15.27
CA PHE A 381 15.86 19.75 -15.50
C PHE A 381 16.61 20.50 -16.59
N LYS A 382 17.89 20.77 -16.34
CA LYS A 382 18.79 21.43 -17.29
C LYS A 382 20.10 20.67 -17.37
N ASN A 383 20.43 20.20 -18.56
CA ASN A 383 21.71 19.57 -18.85
C ASN A 383 22.71 20.63 -19.26
N LYS A 384 23.68 20.94 -18.40
CA LYS A 384 24.78 21.87 -18.71
C LYS A 384 26.08 21.08 -18.81
N GLN A 385 26.64 20.99 -20.01
CA GLN A 385 27.95 20.34 -20.26
C GLN A 385 28.03 18.90 -19.70
N GLY A 386 26.94 18.12 -19.84
CA GLY A 386 26.87 16.74 -19.37
C GLY A 386 26.50 16.57 -17.89
N ILE A 387 26.29 17.66 -17.14
CA ILE A 387 25.80 17.62 -15.76
C ILE A 387 24.32 18.01 -15.75
N LEU A 388 23.49 17.05 -15.36
CA LEU A 388 22.06 17.25 -15.22
C LEU A 388 21.73 17.82 -13.84
N ASN A 389 21.23 19.06 -13.82
CA ASN A 389 20.78 19.71 -12.59
C ASN A 389 19.25 19.74 -12.54
N CYS A 390 18.68 19.65 -11.32
CA CYS A 390 17.24 19.76 -11.13
C CYS A 390 16.89 20.86 -10.12
N GLY A 391 15.77 21.54 -10.33
CA GLY A 391 15.20 22.49 -9.39
C GLY A 391 13.67 22.41 -9.38
N GLN A 392 13.07 22.56 -8.21
CA GLN A 392 11.61 22.53 -8.08
C GLN A 392 11.02 23.92 -8.33
N GLU A 393 10.00 24.01 -9.18
CA GLU A 393 9.22 25.24 -9.42
C GLU A 393 8.40 25.61 -8.17
N PHE A 394 8.49 26.86 -7.76
CA PHE A 394 7.60 27.51 -6.80
C PHE A 394 7.11 28.83 -7.39
N LYS A 395 6.14 29.49 -6.73
CA LYS A 395 5.47 30.68 -7.26
C LYS A 395 6.41 31.82 -7.65
N LYS A 396 7.53 32.01 -6.93
CA LYS A 396 8.46 33.14 -7.15
C LYS A 396 9.80 32.73 -7.75
N GLU A 397 10.24 31.49 -7.54
CA GLU A 397 11.56 31.04 -7.98
C GLU A 397 11.61 29.52 -8.20
N ILE A 398 12.59 29.07 -8.99
CA ILE A 398 12.98 27.66 -9.05
C ILE A 398 14.01 27.40 -7.96
N ASN A 399 13.73 26.46 -7.06
CA ASN A 399 14.63 26.14 -5.95
C ASN A 399 15.54 24.94 -6.31
N PRO A 400 16.87 25.15 -6.50
CA PRO A 400 17.81 24.10 -6.86
C PRO A 400 18.17 23.17 -5.69
N ASN A 401 17.80 23.52 -4.45
CA ASN A 401 18.11 22.71 -3.25
C ASN A 401 17.07 21.60 -3.00
N LYS A 402 16.13 21.40 -3.93
CA LYS A 402 15.10 20.38 -3.86
C LYS A 402 15.44 19.26 -4.82
N ASN A 403 15.34 18.04 -4.33
CA ASN A 403 15.53 16.83 -5.14
C ASN A 403 14.17 16.29 -5.55
N PHE A 404 14.07 15.76 -6.76
CA PHE A 404 12.89 15.08 -7.24
C PHE A 404 12.61 13.82 -6.41
N ILE A 405 11.37 13.63 -5.96
CA ILE A 405 10.99 12.52 -5.08
C ILE A 405 10.03 11.58 -5.79
N TYR A 406 10.43 10.33 -5.98
CA TYR A 406 9.56 9.30 -6.55
C TYR A 406 9.77 7.93 -5.88
N LEU A 407 8.66 7.24 -5.58
CA LEU A 407 8.58 5.90 -4.97
C LEU A 407 9.50 5.62 -3.75
N GLY A 408 9.84 6.65 -2.99
CA GLY A 408 10.68 6.53 -1.79
C GLY A 408 12.16 6.83 -2.00
N PHE A 409 12.52 7.35 -3.18
CA PHE A 409 13.85 7.84 -3.53
C PHE A 409 13.84 9.35 -3.75
N GLU A 410 15.01 9.96 -3.60
CA GLU A 410 15.33 11.36 -3.89
C GLU A 410 16.36 11.36 -5.02
N PHE A 411 16.16 12.15 -6.06
CA PHE A 411 17.03 12.26 -7.23
C PHE A 411 17.43 13.72 -7.44
N ASP A 412 18.73 14.00 -7.46
CA ASP A 412 19.27 15.37 -7.56
C ASP A 412 19.70 15.76 -8.99
N GLY A 413 19.34 14.95 -9.99
CA GLY A 413 19.75 15.12 -11.40
C GLY A 413 20.90 14.19 -11.79
N GLU A 414 21.86 13.97 -10.91
CA GLU A 414 22.99 13.07 -11.16
C GLU A 414 22.83 11.77 -10.38
N THR A 415 22.60 11.90 -9.08
CA THR A 415 22.66 10.83 -8.09
C THR A 415 21.34 10.49 -7.41
N THR A 416 21.14 9.18 -7.23
CA THR A 416 19.98 8.66 -6.52
C THR A 416 20.28 8.40 -5.03
N LEU A 417 19.35 8.81 -4.18
CA LEU A 417 19.37 8.67 -2.72
C LEU A 417 18.09 7.98 -2.22
N VAL A 418 18.18 7.28 -1.09
CA VAL A 418 16.97 6.87 -0.36
C VAL A 418 16.39 8.11 0.32
N ARG A 419 15.06 8.26 0.25
CA ARG A 419 14.37 9.41 0.85
C ARG A 419 14.76 9.61 2.32
N SER A 420 15.16 10.83 2.65
CA SER A 420 15.54 11.27 4.00
C SER A 420 14.53 10.87 5.09
N ALA A 421 13.22 10.92 4.78
CA ALA A 421 12.14 10.51 5.67
C ALA A 421 12.18 9.01 6.05
N SER A 422 12.58 8.14 5.12
CA SER A 422 12.72 6.70 5.35
C SER A 422 13.87 6.41 6.31
N ILE A 423 15.02 7.06 6.10
CA ILE A 423 16.21 6.96 6.95
C ILE A 423 15.91 7.48 8.37
N SER A 424 15.25 8.63 8.48
CA SER A 424 14.82 9.20 9.76
C SER A 424 13.89 8.24 10.52
N SER A 425 12.92 7.64 9.82
CA SER A 425 12.01 6.65 10.41
C SER A 425 12.75 5.39 10.90
N PHE A 426 13.75 4.92 10.14
CA PHE A 426 14.61 3.80 10.53
C PHE A 426 15.35 4.09 11.85
N TYR A 427 16.07 5.21 11.93
CA TYR A 427 16.81 5.58 13.14
C TYR A 427 15.89 5.87 14.34
N ARG A 428 14.75 6.52 14.13
CA ARG A 428 13.77 6.72 15.20
C ARG A 428 13.25 5.40 15.76
N LYS A 429 12.97 4.42 14.89
CA LYS A 429 12.54 3.07 15.31
C LYS A 429 13.65 2.33 16.04
N MET A 430 14.91 2.52 15.62
CA MET A 430 16.10 1.99 16.28
C MET A 430 16.21 2.54 17.71
N LYS A 431 16.31 3.86 17.87
CA LYS A 431 16.41 4.54 19.18
C LYS A 431 15.26 4.15 20.11
N LYS A 432 14.01 4.20 19.61
CA LYS A 432 12.83 3.80 20.40
C LYS A 432 12.87 2.34 20.84
N THR A 433 13.35 1.44 19.98
CA THR A 433 13.47 0.01 20.34
C THR A 433 14.53 -0.18 21.42
N VAL A 434 15.71 0.45 21.27
CA VAL A 434 16.80 0.37 22.25
C VAL A 434 16.38 0.95 23.59
N TRP A 435 15.79 2.15 23.60
CA TRP A 435 15.26 2.80 24.80
C TRP A 435 14.24 1.90 25.52
N ARG A 436 13.29 1.34 24.78
CA ARG A 436 12.28 0.43 25.34
C ARG A 436 12.92 -0.83 25.91
N SER A 437 13.90 -1.42 25.22
CA SER A 437 14.64 -2.57 25.72
C SER A 437 15.39 -2.25 27.01
N LYS A 438 16.05 -1.09 27.10
CA LYS A 438 16.71 -0.61 28.31
C LYS A 438 15.71 -0.43 29.46
N HIS A 439 14.56 0.20 29.20
CA HIS A 439 13.50 0.39 30.19
C HIS A 439 13.02 -0.93 30.79
N TYR A 440 12.69 -1.92 29.96
CA TYR A 440 12.25 -3.23 30.44
C TYR A 440 13.37 -4.07 31.05
N ALA A 441 14.61 -3.92 30.61
CA ALA A 441 15.75 -4.61 31.21
C ALA A 441 16.03 -4.11 32.63
N LYS A 442 15.89 -2.79 32.87
CA LYS A 442 16.00 -2.19 34.21
C LYS A 442 14.88 -2.62 35.16
N LYS A 443 13.65 -2.74 34.66
CA LYS A 443 12.47 -3.11 35.48
C LYS A 443 12.21 -4.62 35.57
N GLY A 444 12.97 -5.44 34.84
CA GLY A 444 12.71 -6.88 34.71
C GLY A 444 13.75 -7.73 35.42
N LYS A 445 13.54 -9.04 35.40
CA LYS A 445 14.45 -10.05 35.99
C LYS A 445 15.84 -10.12 35.32
N ASN A 446 16.04 -9.40 34.22
CA ASN A 446 17.26 -9.48 33.40
C ASN A 446 18.43 -8.63 33.93
N LYS A 447 18.38 -8.14 35.18
CA LYS A 447 19.46 -7.37 35.82
C LYS A 447 20.06 -6.26 34.93
N GLY A 448 19.21 -5.52 34.21
CA GLY A 448 19.66 -4.45 33.31
C GLY A 448 20.25 -4.90 31.96
N GLN A 449 20.39 -6.21 31.71
CA GLN A 449 20.89 -6.74 30.44
C GLN A 449 19.83 -6.71 29.34
N ILE A 450 20.24 -6.20 28.17
CA ILE A 450 19.38 -6.14 26.99
C ILE A 450 19.61 -7.35 26.07
N PHE A 451 18.54 -7.87 25.46
CA PHE A 451 18.63 -8.89 24.41
C PHE A 451 19.20 -8.29 23.11
N LYS A 452 20.53 -8.21 23.02
CA LYS A 452 21.25 -7.59 21.89
C LYS A 452 20.92 -8.27 20.56
N GLY A 453 20.85 -9.60 20.50
CA GLY A 453 20.61 -10.36 19.26
C GLY A 453 19.38 -9.89 18.46
N ARG A 454 18.24 -9.69 19.13
CA ARG A 454 17.00 -9.19 18.48
C ARG A 454 17.16 -7.78 17.92
N ILE A 455 17.88 -6.91 18.62
CA ILE A 455 18.14 -5.53 18.21
C ILE A 455 19.08 -5.53 17.01
N LEU A 456 20.17 -6.29 17.08
CA LEU A 456 21.15 -6.41 16.00
C LEU A 456 20.50 -6.96 14.73
N LYS A 457 19.74 -8.07 14.82
CA LYS A 457 19.01 -8.61 13.66
C LYS A 457 18.09 -7.57 13.00
N LYS A 458 17.50 -6.66 13.78
CA LYS A 458 16.54 -5.66 13.28
C LYS A 458 17.18 -4.39 12.71
N PHE A 459 18.38 -4.01 13.14
CA PHE A 459 18.97 -2.70 12.84
C PHE A 459 20.44 -2.72 12.39
N SER A 460 21.06 -3.90 12.25
CA SER A 460 22.44 -4.03 11.75
C SER A 460 22.55 -4.97 10.56
N TYR A 461 23.77 -5.09 10.02
CA TYR A 461 24.12 -6.03 8.96
C TYR A 461 23.76 -7.49 9.31
N LYS A 462 23.70 -7.86 10.60
CA LYS A 462 23.38 -9.22 11.07
C LYS A 462 21.99 -9.73 10.66
N GLY A 463 21.09 -8.84 10.25
CA GLY A 463 19.81 -9.25 9.65
C GLY A 463 19.53 -8.54 8.33
N ALA A 464 20.59 -8.12 7.63
CA ALA A 464 20.49 -7.43 6.35
C ALA A 464 20.38 -8.39 5.15
N ASP A 465 20.31 -9.70 5.37
CA ASP A 465 20.19 -10.69 4.30
C ASP A 465 18.76 -11.17 4.11
N ARG A 466 18.35 -11.30 2.85
CA ARG A 466 17.12 -11.97 2.47
C ARG A 466 17.36 -13.49 2.46
N LYS A 467 16.56 -14.25 3.21
CA LYS A 467 16.69 -15.71 3.30
C LYS A 467 15.37 -16.37 2.92
N ARG A 468 15.40 -17.34 2.00
CA ARG A 468 14.23 -18.16 1.70
C ARG A 468 13.95 -19.08 2.89
N LYS A 469 12.69 -19.20 3.28
CA LYS A 469 12.32 -20.13 4.36
C LYS A 469 12.25 -21.54 3.80
N TRP A 470 12.70 -22.48 4.61
CA TRP A 470 12.57 -23.91 4.34
C TRP A 470 11.56 -24.48 5.33
N LEU A 471 10.67 -25.31 4.83
CA LEU A 471 9.64 -25.97 5.61
C LEU A 471 9.94 -27.47 5.60
N TRP A 472 9.83 -28.09 6.77
CA TRP A 472 9.80 -29.54 6.86
C TRP A 472 8.56 -30.05 6.15
N ASP A 473 8.72 -31.05 5.30
CA ASP A 473 7.66 -31.72 4.57
C ASP A 473 7.77 -33.21 4.93
N GLU A 474 6.78 -33.69 5.68
CA GLU A 474 6.74 -35.06 6.20
C GLU A 474 6.69 -36.10 5.07
N SER A 475 6.09 -35.76 3.91
CA SER A 475 5.98 -36.67 2.77
C SER A 475 7.31 -37.01 2.11
N ILE A 476 8.28 -36.09 2.18
CA ILE A 476 9.63 -36.27 1.65
C ILE A 476 10.67 -36.45 2.76
N GLN A 477 10.23 -36.54 4.02
CA GLN A 477 11.07 -36.53 5.23
C GLN A 477 12.24 -35.51 5.15
N GLY A 478 11.94 -34.30 4.68
CA GLY A 478 13.00 -33.36 4.30
C GLY A 478 12.53 -31.91 4.20
N PHE A 479 13.48 -31.01 3.94
CA PHE A 479 13.18 -29.58 3.82
C PHE A 479 12.82 -29.19 2.39
N LYS A 480 11.59 -28.70 2.21
CA LYS A 480 11.11 -28.11 0.97
C LYS A 480 11.25 -26.59 0.99
N LYS A 481 11.63 -26.01 -0.15
CA LYS A 481 11.66 -24.55 -0.35
C LYS A 481 10.25 -23.99 -0.18
N SER A 482 10.07 -23.04 0.74
CA SER A 482 8.82 -22.28 0.88
C SER A 482 8.78 -21.08 -0.06
N ASP A 483 7.60 -20.63 -0.44
CA ASP A 483 7.42 -19.33 -1.12
C ASP A 483 7.54 -18.13 -0.18
N SER A 484 7.70 -18.39 1.13
CA SER A 484 7.95 -17.36 2.13
C SER A 484 9.43 -17.02 2.27
N TYR A 485 9.72 -15.73 2.44
CA TYR A 485 11.06 -15.21 2.70
C TYR A 485 11.13 -14.51 4.06
N ASP A 486 12.27 -14.61 4.75
CA ASP A 486 12.73 -13.57 5.67
C ASP A 486 13.32 -12.45 4.79
N TRP A 487 12.60 -11.33 4.68
CA TRP A 487 12.98 -10.21 3.83
C TRP A 487 14.14 -9.37 4.42
N GLY A 488 14.61 -9.72 5.61
CA GLY A 488 15.65 -8.99 6.32
C GLY A 488 15.15 -7.69 6.92
N ASN A 489 16.03 -6.70 7.04
CA ASN A 489 15.74 -5.42 7.67
C ASN A 489 15.86 -4.24 6.69
N PHE A 490 15.82 -3.00 7.20
CA PHE A 490 15.90 -1.81 6.34
C PHE A 490 17.21 -1.73 5.53
N LEU A 491 18.31 -2.27 6.06
CA LEU A 491 19.58 -2.33 5.34
C LEU A 491 19.52 -3.33 4.18
N SER A 492 18.72 -4.40 4.27
CA SER A 492 18.44 -5.29 3.13
C SER A 492 17.84 -4.53 1.96
N TYR A 493 16.81 -3.71 2.24
CA TYR A 493 16.18 -2.85 1.26
C TYR A 493 17.17 -1.81 0.69
N SER A 494 17.93 -1.15 1.56
CA SER A 494 18.94 -0.16 1.15
C SER A 494 20.05 -0.79 0.29
N ASN A 495 20.50 -2.00 0.61
CA ASN A 495 21.52 -2.72 -0.14
C ASN A 495 20.98 -3.17 -1.50
N LYS A 496 19.74 -3.68 -1.55
CA LYS A 496 19.07 -3.99 -2.82
C LYS A 496 18.96 -2.74 -3.70
N ALA A 497 18.50 -1.62 -3.14
CA ALA A 497 18.38 -0.37 -3.86
C ALA A 497 19.73 0.14 -4.38
N SER A 498 20.79 0.05 -3.58
CA SER A 498 22.14 0.46 -3.98
C SER A 498 22.72 -0.40 -5.12
N LYS A 499 22.27 -1.65 -5.28
CA LYS A 499 22.70 -2.55 -6.36
C LYS A 499 21.93 -2.30 -7.66
N VAL A 500 20.63 -2.01 -7.55
CA VAL A 500 19.74 -1.80 -8.71
C VAL A 500 19.89 -0.40 -9.29
N MET A 501 20.00 0.62 -8.43
CA MET A 501 20.02 2.02 -8.86
C MET A 501 21.33 2.38 -9.54
N THR A 502 21.26 2.98 -10.72
CA THR A 502 22.43 3.57 -11.40
C THR A 502 22.87 4.86 -10.70
N LYS A 503 24.17 5.19 -10.78
CA LYS A 503 24.78 6.43 -10.23
C LYS A 503 24.19 6.81 -8.86
N ASN A 504 24.38 6.00 -7.82
CA ASN A 504 23.71 6.22 -6.53
C ASN A 504 24.69 6.45 -5.36
N LYS A 505 24.22 7.13 -4.30
CA LYS A 505 24.96 7.37 -3.05
C LYS A 505 24.29 6.67 -1.84
N ILE A 506 23.47 5.64 -2.09
CA ILE A 506 22.61 5.00 -1.07
C ILE A 506 23.44 4.33 0.03
N LYS A 507 24.50 3.59 -0.33
CA LYS A 507 25.38 2.94 0.65
C LYS A 507 26.06 3.94 1.59
N LYS A 508 26.40 5.15 1.09
CA LYS A 508 26.97 6.23 1.90
C LYS A 508 25.99 6.70 2.98
N GLN A 509 24.69 6.78 2.69
CA GLN A 509 23.67 7.20 3.66
C GLN A 509 23.53 6.24 4.84
N THR A 510 23.76 4.93 4.65
CA THR A 510 23.60 3.92 5.71
C THR A 510 24.92 3.46 6.33
N LYS A 511 26.09 3.82 5.80
CA LYS A 511 27.43 3.40 6.28
C LYS A 511 27.63 3.56 7.80
N LYS A 512 27.18 4.67 8.38
CA LYS A 512 27.33 4.96 9.83
C LYS A 512 26.27 4.30 10.73
N SER A 513 25.39 3.44 10.19
CA SER A 513 24.28 2.85 10.96
C SER A 513 24.74 1.94 12.09
N TRP A 514 25.80 1.15 11.88
CA TRP A 514 26.39 0.30 12.90
C TRP A 514 26.89 1.11 14.11
N ASN A 515 27.75 2.10 13.85
CA ASN A 515 28.34 2.95 14.90
C ASN A 515 27.25 3.68 15.70
N LYS A 516 26.21 4.19 15.02
CA LYS A 516 25.05 4.79 15.67
C LYS A 516 24.31 3.78 16.55
N LEU A 517 24.07 2.56 16.07
CA LEU A 517 23.39 1.52 16.84
C LEU A 517 24.19 1.13 18.09
N ILE A 518 25.50 0.90 17.95
CA ILE A 518 26.37 0.53 19.07
C ILE A 518 26.43 1.65 20.11
N LYS A 519 26.57 2.92 19.67
CA LYS A 519 26.50 4.08 20.57
C LYS A 519 25.19 4.13 21.36
N GLU A 520 24.07 3.86 20.71
CA GLU A 520 22.75 3.86 21.37
C GLU A 520 22.57 2.66 22.32
N ILE A 521 23.17 1.50 22.00
CA ILE A 521 23.15 0.29 22.85
C ILE A 521 23.98 0.49 24.12
N LYS A 522 25.19 1.07 24.00
CA LYS A 522 26.06 1.35 25.14
C LYS A 522 25.25 2.12 26.20
N LEU A 523 25.33 1.68 27.44
CA LEU A 523 24.78 2.43 28.57
C LEU A 523 25.61 3.71 28.65
N LYS A 524 24.97 4.88 28.71
CA LYS A 524 25.63 5.98 29.44
C LYS A 524 25.66 5.43 30.88
N LYS A 525 26.88 5.26 31.41
CA LYS A 525 27.07 4.95 32.83
C LYS A 525 26.29 5.99 33.64
#